data_AF-A0A2N5DHV0-F1
#
_entry.id   AF-A0A2N5DHV0-F1
#
_cell.length_a   1.000
_cell.length_b   1.000
_cell.length_c   1.000
_cell.angle_alpha   90.00
_cell.angle_beta   90.00
_cell.angle_gamma   90.00
#
_symmetry.space_group_name_H-M   'P 1'
#
loop_
_entity.id
_entity.type
_entity.pdbx_description
1 polymer ?
#
loop_
_entity_poly.entity_id
_entity_poly.type
_entity_poly.pdbx_seq_one_letter_code
_entity_poly.pdbx_strand_id
1 'polypeptide(L)' 'MFETRTFRVHALHDGCDHAHGVDAETFEEAAVAFMEAWHPEVDSYGQASVVVRDVETGVEHCFRVDFESGETSACQ' A
#
# COMPACT_ATOMS: atom_id res chain seq x y z
N MET A 1 22.27 -6.41 -5.89
CA MET A 1 21.15 -6.42 -6.85
C MET A 1 19.94 -6.66 -5.99
N PHE A 2 19.15 -5.64 -5.73
CA PHE A 2 17.89 -5.84 -5.03
C PHE A 2 16.90 -6.37 -6.08
N GLU A 3 16.24 -7.46 -5.77
CA GLU A 3 15.25 -8.06 -6.66
C GLU A 3 13.91 -7.41 -6.36
N THR A 4 13.37 -6.69 -7.35
CA THR A 4 12.01 -6.15 -7.29
C THR A 4 11.02 -7.32 -7.32
N ARG A 5 10.05 -7.30 -6.42
CA ARG A 5 8.97 -8.28 -6.30
C ARG A 5 7.66 -7.64 -6.66
N THR A 6 6.73 -8.44 -7.19
CA THR A 6 5.38 -7.97 -7.47
C THR A 6 4.53 -8.04 -6.19
N PHE A 7 4.13 -6.89 -5.70
CA PHE A 7 3.22 -6.74 -4.58
C PHE A 7 1.84 -6.30 -5.07
N ARG A 8 0.80 -6.89 -4.53
CA ARG A 8 -0.59 -6.52 -4.76
C ARG A 8 -1.06 -5.58 -3.66
N VAL A 9 -1.22 -4.30 -3.98
CA VAL A 9 -1.61 -3.24 -3.06
C VAL A 9 -3.08 -2.88 -3.28
N HIS A 10 -3.84 -2.73 -2.20
CA HIS A 10 -5.21 -2.21 -2.25
C HIS A 10 -5.47 -1.28 -1.07
N ALA A 11 -6.38 -0.32 -1.24
CA ALA A 11 -6.89 0.44 -0.12
C ALA A 11 -7.82 -0.46 0.73
N LEU A 12 -7.66 -0.40 2.06
CA LEU A 12 -8.48 -1.13 3.02
C LEU A 12 -9.96 -0.74 2.89
N HIS A 13 -10.24 0.53 2.55
CA HIS A 13 -11.59 1.07 2.41
C HIS A 13 -12.27 0.63 1.10
N ASP A 14 -11.50 0.50 0.01
CA ASP A 14 -12.03 0.13 -1.31
C ASP A 14 -12.26 -1.39 -1.46
N GLY A 15 -11.67 -2.17 -0.56
CA GLY A 15 -11.74 -3.63 -0.62
C GLY A 15 -10.79 -4.23 -1.66
N CYS A 16 -10.76 -5.57 -1.74
CA CYS A 16 -9.81 -6.29 -2.58
C CYS A 16 -10.08 -6.14 -4.10
N ASP A 17 -11.22 -5.57 -4.48
CA ASP A 17 -11.64 -5.38 -5.86
C ASP A 17 -10.80 -4.31 -6.61
N HIS A 18 -10.23 -3.33 -5.90
CA HIS A 18 -9.24 -2.36 -6.44
C HIS A 18 -7.79 -2.69 -6.09
N ALA A 19 -7.46 -3.98 -6.04
CA ALA A 19 -6.09 -4.38 -5.80
C ALA A 19 -5.23 -4.28 -7.07
N HIS A 20 -4.18 -3.44 -7.02
CA HIS A 20 -3.23 -3.20 -8.10
C HIS A 20 -1.88 -3.88 -7.84
N GLY A 21 -1.28 -4.43 -8.89
CA GLY A 21 0.09 -4.96 -8.84
C GLY A 21 1.10 -3.83 -8.98
N VAL A 22 2.07 -3.79 -8.07
CA VAL A 22 3.16 -2.82 -7.98
C VAL A 22 4.46 -3.59 -7.79
N ASP A 23 5.42 -3.35 -8.68
CA ASP A 23 6.75 -3.94 -8.59
C ASP A 23 7.64 -3.02 -7.74
N ALA A 24 8.15 -3.54 -6.62
CA ALA A 24 8.97 -2.77 -5.68
C ALA A 24 10.00 -3.66 -4.98
N GLU A 25 10.97 -3.06 -4.30
CA GLU A 25 11.96 -3.82 -3.52
C GLU A 25 11.43 -4.20 -2.12
N THR A 26 10.51 -3.40 -1.58
CA THR A 26 9.95 -3.58 -0.23
C THR A 26 8.45 -3.26 -0.18
N PHE A 27 7.79 -3.71 0.88
CA PHE A 27 6.37 -3.44 1.10
C PHE A 27 6.06 -1.93 1.21
N GLU A 28 6.95 -1.19 1.87
CA GLU A 28 6.79 0.27 2.06
C GLU A 28 6.93 1.00 0.72
N GLU A 29 7.90 0.60 -0.09
CA GLU A 29 8.11 1.14 -1.43
C GLU A 29 6.94 0.81 -2.37
N ALA A 30 6.37 -0.40 -2.28
CA ALA A 30 5.14 -0.77 -2.99
C ALA A 30 3.94 0.09 -2.56
N ALA A 31 3.81 0.36 -1.25
CA ALA A 31 2.76 1.23 -0.72
C ALA A 31 2.89 2.66 -1.26
N VAL A 32 4.10 3.22 -1.25
CA VAL A 32 4.37 4.58 -1.76
C VAL A 32 4.11 4.64 -3.26
N ALA A 33 4.65 3.71 -4.05
CA ALA A 33 4.44 3.67 -5.49
C ALA A 33 2.96 3.50 -5.85
N PHE A 34 2.20 2.72 -5.08
CA PHE A 34 0.74 2.64 -5.22
C PHE A 34 0.06 3.99 -4.97
N MET A 35 0.43 4.69 -3.89
CA MET A 35 -0.16 5.99 -3.57
C MET A 35 0.16 7.05 -4.62
N GLU A 36 1.38 7.11 -5.13
CA GLU A 36 1.79 8.06 -6.17
C GLU A 36 1.13 7.79 -7.53
N ALA A 37 0.84 6.53 -7.84
CA ALA A 37 0.22 6.18 -9.12
C ALA A 37 -1.31 6.24 -9.10
N TRP A 38 -1.95 5.88 -7.99
CA TRP A 38 -3.41 5.76 -7.90
C TRP A 38 -4.11 6.82 -7.05
N HIS A 39 -3.40 7.49 -6.14
CA HIS A 39 -3.97 8.53 -5.26
C HIS A 39 -5.33 8.10 -4.66
N PRO A 40 -5.37 7.01 -3.88
CA PRO A 40 -6.61 6.47 -3.35
C PRO A 40 -7.36 7.51 -2.50
N GLU A 41 -8.69 7.41 -2.47
CA GLU A 41 -9.50 8.28 -1.62
C GLU A 41 -9.12 8.10 -0.15
N VAL A 42 -8.87 9.22 0.52
CA VAL A 42 -8.52 9.27 1.94
C VAL A 42 -9.78 9.42 2.77
N ASP A 43 -9.76 8.85 3.98
CA ASP A 43 -10.86 9.02 4.93
C ASP A 43 -10.98 10.49 5.39
N SER A 44 -12.03 10.80 6.15
CA SER A 44 -12.30 12.17 6.66
C SER A 44 -11.18 12.78 7.51
N TYR A 45 -10.20 11.97 7.93
CA TYR A 45 -9.00 12.37 8.66
C TYR A 45 -7.76 12.48 7.77
N GLY A 46 -7.90 12.48 6.44
CA GLY A 46 -6.76 12.51 5.52
C GLY A 46 -5.87 11.27 5.60
N GLN A 47 -6.36 10.16 6.14
CA GLN A 47 -5.62 8.91 6.28
C GLN A 47 -6.10 7.90 5.24
N ALA A 48 -5.19 7.24 4.54
CA ALA A 48 -5.51 6.04 3.76
C ALA A 48 -4.85 4.83 4.42
N SER A 49 -5.62 3.76 4.63
CA SER A 49 -5.03 2.46 4.97
C SER A 49 -4.87 1.66 3.69
N VAL A 50 -3.67 1.20 3.41
CA VAL A 50 -3.31 0.36 2.27
C VAL A 50 -2.78 -0.99 2.76
N VAL A 51 -3.19 -2.06 2.10
CA VAL A 51 -2.74 -3.42 2.37
C VAL A 51 -1.91 -3.88 1.19
N VAL A 52 -0.65 -4.19 1.46
CA VAL A 52 0.34 -4.68 0.51
C VAL A 52 0.48 -6.18 0.69
N ARG A 53 0.16 -6.94 -0.34
CA ARG A 53 0.30 -8.39 -0.38
C ARG A 53 1.41 -8.81 -1.31
N ASP A 54 2.40 -9.53 -0.81
CA ASP A 54 3.41 -10.16 -1.66
C ASP A 54 2.77 -11.32 -2.45
N VAL A 55 2.86 -11.26 -3.79
CA VAL A 55 2.21 -12.24 -4.67
C VAL A 55 2.95 -13.59 -4.67
N GLU A 56 4.25 -13.57 -4.38
CA GLU A 56 5.12 -14.76 -4.41
C GLU A 56 4.98 -15.60 -3.13
N THR A 57 4.99 -14.93 -1.98
CA THR A 57 4.94 -15.53 -0.63
C THR A 57 3.54 -15.54 -0.05
N GLY A 58 2.64 -14.68 -0.53
CA GLY A 58 1.28 -14.51 -0.02
C GLY A 58 1.19 -13.71 1.27
N VAL A 59 2.28 -13.09 1.74
CA VAL A 59 2.31 -12.31 2.98
C VAL A 59 1.64 -10.95 2.80
N GLU A 60 0.76 -10.58 3.71
CA GLU A 60 0.00 -9.33 3.69
C GLU A 60 0.48 -8.40 4.82
N HIS A 61 0.79 -7.15 4.48
CA HIS A 61 1.15 -6.09 5.41
C HIS A 61 0.21 -4.90 5.26
N CYS A 62 -0.36 -4.42 6.36
CA CYS A 62 -1.18 -3.22 6.37
C CYS A 62 -0.36 -2.01 6.81
N PHE A 63 -0.41 -0.96 5.99
CA PHE A 63 0.17 0.34 6.25
C PHE A 63 -0.95 1.37 6.26
N ARG A 64 -0.94 2.24 7.26
CA ARG A 64 -1.72 3.45 7.31
C ARG A 64 -0.83 4.61 6.93
N VAL A 65 -1.28 5.40 5.97
CA VAL A 65 -0.60 6.60 5.52
C VAL A 65 -1.44 7.81 5.86
N ASP A 66 -0.84 8.75 6.57
CA ASP A 66 -1.41 10.05 6.91
C ASP A 66 -0.98 11.07 5.86
N PHE A 67 -1.90 11.61 5.07
CA PHE A 67 -1.58 12.57 4.02
C PHE A 67 -1.37 14.00 4.56
N GLU A 68 -1.83 14.31 5.77
CA GLU A 68 -1.57 15.60 6.40
C GLU A 68 -0.11 15.72 6.87
N SER A 69 0.43 14.64 7.44
CA SER A 69 1.78 14.57 8.00
C SER A 69 2.79 13.91 7.04
N GLY A 70 2.29 13.13 6.08
CA GLY A 70 3.11 12.27 5.20
C GLY A 70 3.69 11.04 5.91
N GLU A 71 3.20 10.73 7.11
CA GLU A 71 3.71 9.63 7.92
C GLU A 71 3.05 8.30 7.55
N THR A 72 3.85 7.23 7.51
CA THR A 72 3.37 5.86 7.29
C THR A 72 3.55 5.05 8.57
N SER A 73 2.48 4.46 9.09
CA SER A 73 2.48 3.61 10.28
C SER A 73 1.88 2.25 9.98
N ALA A 74 2.36 1.18 10.62
CA ALA A 74 1.71 -0.12 10.50
C ALA A 74 0.31 -0.10 11.12
N CYS A 75 -0.66 -0.81 10.52
CA CYS A 75 -1.97 -1.03 11.13
C CYS A 75 -1.82 -2.05 12.27
N GLN A 76 -1.37 -1.63 13.45
CA GLN A 76 -1.40 -2.44 14.68
C GLN A 76 -2.45 -1.92 15.65
#